data_AF-A0A940XPN1-F1
#
_entry.id   AF-A0A940XPN1-F1
#
_cell.length_a   1.000
_cell.length_b   1.000
_cell.length_c   1.000
_cell.angle_alpha   90.00
_cell.angle_beta   90.00
_cell.angle_gamma   90.00
#
_symmetry.space_group_name_H-M   'P 1'
#
loop_
_entity.id
_entity.type
_entity.pdbx_description
1 polymer ?
#
loop_
_entity_poly.entity_id
_entity_poly.type
_entity_poly.pdbx_seq_one_letter_code
_entity_poly.pdbx_strand_id
1 'polypeptide(L)'
;MYDPTVARLTYRGLLGRRRALILGALPVLLIVISAAVRGFTGADDQVAADVLGGFALATMVPIIGVIAGTGAIGPEIDDGSVVYLLAKPVKRPTIIFTKLIVAIAVTMVFSAVPTFLAGLILNGNGQQVAVAYTVAALVASIAYAALFLLLGTITRHAVVFGLVYALVWEALFGTLVSGAKTLSVQQWSLAVAHKVSGGDLVTSDVGLTTGTVLLVVVTVAATWFAGQKLRTLTLAGEE
;
A
#
# COMPACT_ATOMS: atom_id res chain seq x y z
N MET A 1 10.31 18.06 -6.21
CA MET A 1 9.81 18.71 -7.45
C MET A 1 9.38 17.58 -8.38
N TYR A 2 8.18 17.62 -8.93
CA TYR A 2 7.53 16.54 -9.68
C TYR A 2 7.88 16.61 -11.18
N ASP A 3 8.10 15.46 -11.84
CA ASP A 3 8.33 15.39 -13.29
C ASP A 3 7.16 14.68 -14.02
N PRO A 4 6.40 15.38 -14.88
CA PRO A 4 5.21 14.81 -15.53
C PRO A 4 5.55 13.70 -16.53
N THR A 5 6.75 13.69 -17.10
CA THR A 5 7.16 12.66 -18.06
C THR A 5 7.47 11.36 -17.32
N VAL A 6 8.23 11.44 -16.23
CA VAL A 6 8.52 10.28 -15.36
C VAL A 6 7.22 9.72 -14.79
N ALA A 7 6.29 10.58 -14.37
CA ALA A 7 5.00 10.15 -13.88
C ALA A 7 4.19 9.38 -14.93
N ARG A 8 4.10 9.91 -16.15
CA ARG A 8 3.37 9.27 -17.26
C ARG A 8 3.95 7.91 -17.63
N LEU A 9 5.28 7.79 -17.67
CA LEU A 9 5.95 6.52 -17.97
C LEU A 9 5.72 5.49 -16.86
N THR A 10 5.87 5.91 -15.60
CA THR A 10 5.64 5.04 -14.43
C THR A 10 4.19 4.57 -14.40
N TYR A 11 3.23 5.46 -14.61
CA TYR A 11 1.80 5.14 -14.68
C TYR A 11 1.49 4.12 -15.77
N ARG A 12 2.02 4.32 -16.99
CA ARG A 12 1.83 3.37 -18.11
C ARG A 12 2.50 2.02 -17.85
N GLY A 13 3.65 2.00 -17.18
CA GLY A 13 4.33 0.76 -16.79
C GLY A 13 3.56 -0.03 -15.73
N LEU A 14 2.97 0.66 -14.75
CA LEU A 14 2.16 0.05 -13.70
C LEU A 14 0.80 -0.45 -14.22
N LEU A 15 0.11 0.37 -15.02
CA LEU A 15 -1.23 0.07 -15.53
C LEU A 15 -1.24 -0.50 -16.96
N GLY A 16 -0.14 -1.12 -17.38
CA GLY A 16 -0.12 -1.91 -18.60
C GLY A 16 -1.15 -3.06 -18.53
N ARG A 17 -1.73 -3.46 -19.67
CA ARG A 17 -2.87 -4.39 -19.74
C ARG A 17 -2.77 -5.60 -18.80
N ARG A 18 -1.63 -6.31 -18.77
CA ARG A 18 -1.46 -7.50 -17.93
C ARG A 18 -1.32 -7.18 -16.43
N ARG A 19 -0.60 -6.12 -16.06
CA ARG A 19 -0.38 -5.74 -14.66
C ARG A 19 -1.61 -5.08 -14.03
N ALA A 20 -2.36 -4.30 -14.81
CA ALA A 20 -3.63 -3.72 -14.38
C ALA A 20 -4.67 -4.81 -14.03
N LEU A 21 -4.71 -5.91 -14.77
CA LEU A 21 -5.58 -7.05 -14.45
C LEU A 21 -5.21 -7.70 -13.12
N ILE A 22 -3.91 -7.88 -12.84
CA ILE A 22 -3.43 -8.43 -11.57
C ILE A 22 -3.77 -7.49 -10.40
N LEU A 23 -3.54 -6.18 -10.58
CA LEU A 23 -3.91 -5.16 -9.59
C LEU A 23 -5.43 -5.12 -9.34
N GLY A 24 -6.24 -5.35 -10.37
CA GLY A 24 -7.70 -5.38 -10.26
C GLY A 24 -8.28 -6.67 -9.67
N ALA A 25 -7.51 -7.77 -9.65
CA ALA A 25 -8.02 -9.07 -9.21
C ALA A 25 -8.43 -9.08 -7.72
N LEU A 26 -7.59 -8.54 -6.83
CA LEU A 26 -7.89 -8.48 -5.38
C LEU A 26 -9.08 -7.55 -5.06
N PRO A 27 -9.16 -6.33 -5.64
CA PRO A 27 -10.35 -5.49 -5.56
C PRO A 27 -11.64 -6.17 -5.98
N VAL A 28 -11.64 -6.84 -7.14
CA VAL A 28 -12.81 -7.56 -7.63
C VAL A 28 -13.18 -8.67 -6.68
N LEU A 29 -12.20 -9.42 -6.17
CA LEU A 29 -12.42 -10.46 -5.17
C LEU A 29 -13.04 -9.90 -3.89
N LEU A 30 -12.58 -8.76 -3.38
CA LEU A 30 -13.17 -8.10 -2.21
C LEU A 30 -14.66 -7.77 -2.46
N ILE A 31 -15.00 -7.22 -3.62
CA ILE A 31 -16.39 -6.87 -3.97
C ILE A 31 -17.26 -8.14 -4.07
N VAL A 32 -16.75 -9.20 -4.67
CA VAL A 32 -17.45 -10.50 -4.78
C VAL A 32 -17.70 -11.09 -3.39
N ILE A 33 -16.68 -11.12 -2.52
CA ILE A 33 -16.82 -11.59 -1.13
C ILE A 33 -17.86 -10.73 -0.39
N SER A 34 -17.79 -9.41 -0.55
CA SER A 34 -18.71 -8.47 0.12
C SER A 34 -20.16 -8.69 -0.30
N ALA A 35 -20.41 -8.88 -1.60
CA ALA A 35 -21.75 -9.17 -2.12
C ALA A 35 -22.26 -10.55 -1.68
N ALA A 36 -21.39 -11.56 -1.68
CA ALA A 36 -21.75 -12.91 -1.23
C ALA A 36 -22.10 -12.91 0.26
N VAL A 37 -21.25 -12.33 1.10
CA VAL A 37 -21.48 -12.19 2.55
C VAL A 37 -22.79 -11.45 2.80
N ARG A 38 -23.00 -10.30 2.16
CA ARG A 38 -24.27 -9.56 2.25
C ARG A 38 -25.49 -10.41 1.88
N GLY A 39 -25.36 -11.27 0.87
CA GLY A 39 -26.43 -12.17 0.43
C GLY A 39 -26.74 -13.30 1.42
N PHE A 40 -25.75 -13.81 2.15
CA PHE A 40 -25.92 -14.92 3.10
C PHE A 40 -26.26 -14.48 4.52
N THR A 41 -25.60 -13.43 5.02
CA THR A 41 -25.72 -13.01 6.42
C THR A 41 -26.60 -11.77 6.60
N GLY A 42 -26.93 -11.06 5.52
CA GLY A 42 -27.63 -9.79 5.60
C GLY A 42 -26.73 -8.64 6.07
N ALA A 43 -27.37 -7.60 6.64
CA ALA A 43 -26.70 -6.42 7.16
C ALA A 43 -26.13 -6.67 8.55
N ASP A 44 -24.80 -6.75 8.67
CA ASP A 44 -24.13 -6.94 9.94
C ASP A 44 -22.85 -6.09 10.01
N ASP A 45 -22.75 -5.25 11.05
CA ASP A 45 -21.63 -4.31 11.20
C ASP A 45 -20.33 -5.02 11.61
N GLN A 46 -20.41 -6.08 12.42
CA GLN A 46 -19.24 -6.82 12.87
C GLN A 46 -18.64 -7.61 11.70
N VAL A 47 -19.47 -8.30 10.93
CA VAL A 47 -19.02 -9.02 9.74
C VAL A 47 -18.42 -8.06 8.72
N ALA A 48 -18.98 -6.85 8.58
CA ALA A 48 -18.41 -5.83 7.72
C ALA A 48 -17.00 -5.41 8.20
N ALA A 49 -16.82 -5.16 9.50
CA ALA A 49 -15.54 -4.82 10.08
C ALA A 49 -14.50 -5.95 9.92
N ASP A 50 -14.92 -7.21 10.12
CA ASP A 50 -14.04 -8.37 9.97
C ASP A 50 -13.55 -8.55 8.53
N VAL A 51 -14.44 -8.39 7.53
CA VAL A 51 -14.07 -8.49 6.11
C VAL A 51 -13.17 -7.33 5.69
N LEU A 52 -13.51 -6.10 6.06
CA LEU A 52 -12.70 -4.92 5.68
C LEU A 52 -11.36 -4.89 6.43
N GLY A 53 -11.33 -5.28 7.70
CA GLY A 53 -10.10 -5.35 8.49
C GLY A 53 -9.19 -6.50 8.04
N GLY A 54 -9.73 -7.71 7.97
CA GLY A 54 -8.94 -8.92 7.67
C GLY A 54 -8.56 -9.05 6.20
N PHE A 55 -9.50 -8.82 5.27
CA PHE A 55 -9.19 -8.95 3.85
C PHE A 55 -8.69 -7.63 3.25
N ALA A 56 -9.48 -6.55 3.36
CA ALA A 56 -9.16 -5.33 2.65
C ALA A 56 -7.89 -4.66 3.20
N LEU A 57 -7.81 -4.48 4.52
CA LEU A 57 -6.69 -3.77 5.13
C LEU A 57 -5.47 -4.66 5.38
N ALA A 58 -5.63 -5.85 5.97
CA ALA A 58 -4.48 -6.70 6.35
C ALA A 58 -3.85 -7.43 5.16
N THR A 59 -4.63 -7.74 4.11
CA THR A 59 -4.16 -8.56 2.99
C THR A 59 -4.05 -7.77 1.70
N MET A 60 -5.15 -7.15 1.25
CA MET A 60 -5.21 -6.51 -0.06
C MET A 60 -4.33 -5.27 -0.14
N VAL A 61 -4.42 -4.34 0.81
CA VAL A 61 -3.65 -3.08 0.78
C VAL A 61 -2.12 -3.32 0.72
N PRO A 62 -1.51 -4.18 1.57
CA PRO A 62 -0.09 -4.48 1.47
C PRO A 62 0.29 -5.09 0.13
N ILE A 63 -0.48 -6.05 -0.39
CA ILE A 63 -0.16 -6.72 -1.67
C ILE A 63 -0.22 -5.72 -2.84
N ILE A 64 -1.24 -4.87 -2.89
CA ILE A 64 -1.33 -3.80 -3.89
C ILE A 64 -0.14 -2.85 -3.74
N GLY A 65 0.21 -2.50 -2.50
CA GLY A 65 1.40 -1.69 -2.19
C GLY A 65 2.70 -2.33 -2.68
N VAL A 66 2.87 -3.65 -2.53
CA VAL A 66 4.03 -4.39 -3.05
C VAL A 66 4.10 -4.27 -4.56
N ILE A 67 2.99 -4.55 -5.24
CA ILE A 67 2.94 -4.55 -6.71
C ILE A 67 3.21 -3.14 -7.26
N ALA A 68 2.55 -2.12 -6.70
CA ALA A 68 2.69 -0.74 -7.17
C ALA A 68 4.03 -0.12 -6.76
N GLY A 69 4.47 -0.32 -5.53
CA GLY A 69 5.72 0.24 -5.00
C GLY A 69 6.95 -0.36 -5.66
N THR A 70 7.06 -1.68 -5.70
CA THR A 70 8.20 -2.34 -6.38
C THR A 70 8.11 -2.16 -7.89
N GLY A 71 6.91 -2.25 -8.47
CA GLY A 71 6.70 -2.08 -9.92
C GLY A 71 7.01 -0.68 -10.44
N ALA A 72 7.04 0.34 -9.57
CA ALA A 72 7.35 1.71 -9.97
C ALA A 72 8.83 1.91 -10.33
N ILE A 73 9.74 1.08 -9.81
CA ILE A 73 11.19 1.23 -10.02
C ILE A 73 11.92 -0.07 -10.39
N GLY A 74 11.43 -1.22 -9.91
CA GLY A 74 12.05 -2.54 -10.11
C GLY A 74 12.39 -2.85 -11.57
N PRO A 75 11.44 -2.72 -12.53
CA PRO A 75 11.73 -3.01 -13.94
C PRO A 75 12.89 -2.19 -14.52
N GLU A 76 13.04 -0.94 -14.09
CA GLU A 76 14.12 -0.09 -14.58
C GLU A 76 15.48 -0.52 -14.00
N ILE A 77 15.49 -1.02 -12.77
CA ILE A 77 16.70 -1.55 -12.13
C ILE A 77 17.07 -2.92 -12.70
N ASP A 78 16.09 -3.80 -12.90
CA ASP A 78 16.29 -5.17 -13.38
C ASP A 78 16.74 -5.20 -14.85
N ASP A 79 16.18 -4.34 -15.70
CA ASP A 79 16.54 -4.25 -17.13
C ASP A 79 17.83 -3.43 -17.37
N GLY A 80 18.48 -2.92 -16.31
CA GLY A 80 19.62 -1.99 -16.40
C GLY A 80 19.29 -0.62 -17.01
N SER A 81 18.03 -0.40 -17.41
CA SER A 81 17.56 0.81 -18.09
C SER A 81 17.51 2.04 -17.17
N VAL A 82 17.66 1.85 -15.85
CA VAL A 82 17.90 2.91 -14.87
C VAL A 82 19.02 3.84 -15.33
N VAL A 83 20.06 3.32 -16.00
CA VAL A 83 21.18 4.12 -16.49
C VAL A 83 20.72 5.19 -17.50
N TYR A 84 19.78 4.88 -18.38
CA TYR A 84 19.23 5.86 -19.33
C TYR A 84 18.39 6.94 -18.62
N LEU A 85 17.72 6.59 -17.51
CA LEU A 85 17.06 7.58 -16.66
C LEU A 85 18.07 8.45 -15.89
N LEU A 86 19.19 7.87 -15.47
CA LEU A 86 20.27 8.58 -14.80
C LEU A 86 21.06 9.50 -15.74
N ALA A 87 21.02 9.25 -17.05
CA ALA A 87 21.63 10.11 -18.06
C ALA A 87 20.83 11.40 -18.34
N LYS A 88 19.55 11.46 -17.93
CA LYS A 88 18.78 12.70 -18.01
C LYS A 88 19.22 13.69 -16.91
N PRO A 89 19.21 15.01 -17.18
CA PRO A 89 19.58 16.05 -16.21
C PRO A 89 18.48 16.28 -15.16
N VAL A 90 17.96 15.21 -14.55
CA VAL A 90 16.93 15.24 -13.51
C VAL A 90 17.56 14.82 -12.19
N LYS A 91 17.31 15.58 -11.12
CA LYS A 91 17.81 15.25 -9.78
C LYS A 91 17.24 13.89 -9.34
N ARG A 92 18.10 12.97 -8.89
CA ARG A 92 17.69 11.61 -8.47
C ARG A 92 16.56 11.57 -7.42
N PRO A 93 16.53 12.45 -6.39
CA PRO A 93 15.39 12.52 -5.47
C PRO A 93 14.06 12.91 -6.13
N THR A 94 14.09 13.69 -7.22
CA THR A 94 12.88 14.03 -8.01
C THR A 94 12.29 12.80 -8.67
N ILE A 95 13.12 11.88 -9.16
CA ILE A 95 12.67 10.63 -9.79
C ILE A 95 11.94 9.76 -8.76
N ILE A 96 12.57 9.52 -7.60
CA ILE A 96 11.98 8.73 -6.50
C ILE A 96 10.67 9.36 -6.02
N PHE A 97 10.67 10.67 -5.76
CA PHE A 97 9.48 11.37 -5.28
C PHE A 97 8.33 11.29 -6.30
N THR A 98 8.62 11.45 -7.59
CA THR A 98 7.61 11.37 -8.66
C THR A 98 7.05 9.95 -8.77
N LYS A 99 7.91 8.93 -8.75
CA LYS A 99 7.51 7.52 -8.78
C LYS A 99 6.67 7.15 -7.55
N LEU A 100 7.05 7.65 -6.38
CA LEU A 100 6.30 7.46 -5.15
C LEU A 100 4.89 8.05 -5.26
N ILE A 101 4.72 9.26 -5.78
CA ILE A 101 3.40 9.86 -5.98
C ILE A 101 2.52 8.95 -6.86
N VAL A 102 3.07 8.43 -7.96
CA VAL A 102 2.32 7.51 -8.84
C VAL A 102 1.98 6.21 -8.12
N ALA A 103 2.94 5.61 -7.40
CA ALA A 103 2.71 4.39 -6.64
C ALA A 103 1.64 4.58 -5.55
N ILE A 104 1.70 5.68 -4.81
CA ILE A 104 0.68 6.05 -3.80
C ILE A 104 -0.69 6.18 -4.47
N ALA A 105 -0.79 6.95 -5.56
CA ALA A 105 -2.06 7.16 -6.25
C ALA A 105 -2.67 5.85 -6.76
N VAL A 106 -1.87 4.99 -7.38
CA VAL A 106 -2.32 3.66 -7.83
C VAL A 106 -2.75 2.81 -6.64
N THR A 107 -1.96 2.76 -5.57
CA THR A 107 -2.29 1.96 -4.38
C THR A 107 -3.58 2.43 -3.73
N MET A 108 -3.76 3.75 -3.58
CA MET A 108 -4.98 4.35 -3.04
C MET A 108 -6.21 4.03 -3.89
N VAL A 109 -6.12 4.21 -5.22
CA VAL A 109 -7.26 3.94 -6.11
C VAL A 109 -7.66 2.47 -6.06
N PHE A 110 -6.70 1.56 -6.13
CA PHE A 110 -6.98 0.13 -6.12
C PHE A 110 -7.26 -0.44 -4.73
N SER A 111 -7.01 0.30 -3.64
CA SER A 111 -7.32 -0.19 -2.29
C SER A 111 -8.50 0.53 -1.65
N ALA A 112 -8.47 1.85 -1.59
CA ALA A 112 -9.48 2.65 -0.88
C ALA A 112 -10.83 2.65 -1.58
N VAL A 113 -10.87 2.77 -2.92
CA VAL A 113 -12.15 2.77 -3.67
C VAL A 113 -12.90 1.43 -3.51
N PRO A 114 -12.27 0.27 -3.72
CA PRO A 114 -12.92 -1.02 -3.48
C PRO A 114 -13.30 -1.23 -2.02
N THR A 115 -12.48 -0.78 -1.07
CA THR A 115 -12.79 -0.85 0.37
C THR A 115 -14.05 -0.05 0.71
N PHE A 116 -14.19 1.15 0.16
CA PHE A 116 -15.37 1.97 0.34
C PHE A 116 -16.62 1.31 -0.25
N LEU A 117 -16.53 0.85 -1.49
CA LEU A 117 -17.63 0.16 -2.17
C LEU A 117 -18.03 -1.13 -1.44
N ALA A 118 -17.07 -1.92 -0.97
CA ALA A 118 -17.29 -3.11 -0.18
C ALA A 118 -18.04 -2.80 1.12
N GLY A 119 -17.60 -1.78 1.86
CA GLY A 119 -18.28 -1.36 3.09
C GLY A 119 -19.71 -0.86 2.87
N LEU A 120 -19.97 -0.19 1.73
CA LEU A 120 -21.32 0.18 1.33
C LEU A 120 -22.19 -1.05 0.99
N ILE A 121 -21.63 -2.06 0.33
CA ILE A 121 -22.34 -3.30 0.01
C ILE A 121 -22.65 -4.10 1.29
N LEU A 122 -21.69 -4.21 2.19
CA LEU A 122 -21.79 -5.03 3.41
C LEU A 122 -22.82 -4.48 4.39
N ASN A 123 -22.75 -3.19 4.72
CA ASN A 123 -23.70 -2.61 5.67
C ASN A 123 -24.09 -1.15 5.42
N GLY A 124 -24.01 -0.66 4.16
CA GLY A 124 -24.49 0.69 3.84
C GLY A 124 -23.79 1.81 4.63
N ASN A 125 -22.58 1.56 5.14
CA ASN A 125 -21.85 2.46 6.05
C ASN A 125 -22.47 2.65 7.46
N GLY A 126 -23.12 1.61 8.01
CA GLY A 126 -23.43 1.52 9.44
C GLY A 126 -22.21 1.83 10.32
N GLN A 127 -22.43 2.60 11.39
CA GLN A 127 -21.39 3.08 12.33
C GLN A 127 -20.16 3.75 11.70
N GLN A 128 -20.26 4.24 10.46
CA GLN A 128 -19.16 4.83 9.68
C GLN A 128 -18.01 3.86 9.37
N VAL A 129 -18.28 2.54 9.42
CA VAL A 129 -17.27 1.50 9.20
C VAL A 129 -16.63 1.60 7.81
N ALA A 130 -17.43 1.82 6.76
CA ALA A 130 -16.91 1.92 5.40
C ALA A 130 -15.96 3.12 5.25
N VAL A 131 -16.32 4.27 5.82
CA VAL A 131 -15.49 5.49 5.79
C VAL A 131 -14.20 5.28 6.60
N ALA A 132 -14.30 4.72 7.80
CA ALA A 132 -13.14 4.47 8.66
C ALA A 132 -12.11 3.55 7.97
N TYR A 133 -12.52 2.40 7.44
CA TYR A 133 -11.59 1.52 6.72
C TYR A 133 -11.07 2.13 5.42
N THR A 134 -11.83 3.00 4.76
CA THR A 134 -11.34 3.75 3.59
C THR A 134 -10.22 4.70 4.00
N VAL A 135 -10.36 5.41 5.12
CA VAL A 135 -9.30 6.27 5.67
C VAL A 135 -8.08 5.43 6.05
N ALA A 136 -8.26 4.29 6.71
CA ALA A 136 -7.16 3.37 7.02
C ALA A 136 -6.43 2.95 5.73
N ALA A 137 -7.17 2.52 4.70
CA ALA A 137 -6.60 2.08 3.43
C ALA A 137 -5.83 3.22 2.72
N LEU A 138 -6.34 4.45 2.72
CA LEU A 138 -5.64 5.61 2.16
C LEU A 138 -4.31 5.86 2.86
N VAL A 139 -4.32 5.88 4.19
CA VAL A 139 -3.13 6.18 5.00
C VAL A 139 -2.11 5.06 4.90
N ALA A 140 -2.54 3.80 4.99
CA ALA A 140 -1.70 2.63 4.81
C ALA A 140 -1.05 2.59 3.42
N SER A 141 -1.80 2.97 2.37
CA SER A 141 -1.30 3.03 1.00
C SER A 141 -0.06 3.93 0.86
N ILE A 142 0.00 5.03 1.62
CA ILE A 142 1.16 5.94 1.61
C ILE A 142 2.41 5.23 2.13
N ALA A 143 2.30 4.64 3.31
CA ALA A 143 3.41 3.98 3.99
C ALA A 143 3.88 2.73 3.24
N TYR A 144 2.96 1.88 2.80
CA TYR A 144 3.32 0.70 2.01
C TYR A 144 3.95 1.07 0.67
N ALA A 145 3.42 2.05 -0.07
CA ALA A 145 4.04 2.48 -1.32
C ALA A 145 5.48 2.98 -1.09
N ALA A 146 5.74 3.73 -0.01
CA ALA A 146 7.08 4.20 0.33
C ALA A 146 8.04 3.07 0.70
N LEU A 147 7.60 2.14 1.55
CA LEU A 147 8.38 0.97 1.98
C LEU A 147 8.72 0.05 0.80
N PHE A 148 7.73 -0.30 -0.02
CA PHE A 148 7.95 -1.21 -1.13
C PHE A 148 8.69 -0.57 -2.29
N LEU A 149 8.59 0.76 -2.48
CA LEU A 149 9.46 1.48 -3.41
C LEU A 149 10.91 1.46 -2.93
N LEU A 150 11.17 1.67 -1.62
CA LEU A 150 12.50 1.51 -1.05
C LEU A 150 13.03 0.09 -1.30
N LEU A 151 12.24 -0.94 -0.98
CA LEU A 151 12.62 -2.34 -1.21
C LEU A 151 12.93 -2.61 -2.68
N GLY A 152 12.12 -2.08 -3.60
CA GLY A 152 12.36 -2.12 -5.05
C GLY A 152 13.64 -1.42 -5.47
N THR A 153 14.08 -0.41 -4.72
CA THR A 153 15.33 0.32 -4.98
C THR A 153 16.57 -0.42 -4.49
N ILE A 154 16.45 -1.17 -3.38
CA ILE A 154 17.59 -1.84 -2.74
C ILE A 154 17.77 -3.31 -3.15
N THR A 155 16.72 -3.97 -3.65
CA THR A 155 16.73 -5.41 -3.97
C THR A 155 16.15 -5.71 -5.35
N ARG A 156 16.79 -6.64 -6.08
CA ARG A 156 16.26 -7.20 -7.35
C ARG A 156 15.06 -8.13 -7.14
N HIS A 157 14.87 -8.66 -5.93
CA HIS A 157 13.80 -9.62 -5.60
C HIS A 157 12.75 -8.98 -4.68
N ALA A 158 12.55 -7.67 -4.81
CA ALA A 158 11.71 -6.88 -3.91
C ALA A 158 10.28 -7.40 -3.81
N VAL A 159 9.73 -7.97 -4.89
CA VAL A 159 8.39 -8.58 -4.90
C VAL A 159 8.34 -9.75 -3.92
N VAL A 160 9.33 -10.65 -3.94
CA VAL A 160 9.38 -11.82 -3.05
C VAL A 160 9.47 -11.38 -1.60
N PHE A 161 10.40 -10.48 -1.27
CA PHE A 161 10.53 -9.94 0.09
C PHE A 161 9.28 -9.18 0.53
N GLY A 162 8.66 -8.42 -0.37
CA GLY A 162 7.44 -7.68 -0.09
C GLY A 162 6.26 -8.60 0.20
N LEU A 163 6.10 -9.68 -0.57
CA LEU A 163 5.09 -10.71 -0.31
C LEU A 163 5.35 -11.46 1.00
N VAL A 164 6.60 -11.83 1.28
CA VAL A 164 6.95 -12.46 2.57
C VAL A 164 6.61 -11.52 3.71
N TYR A 165 6.94 -10.23 3.62
CA TYR A 165 6.54 -9.25 4.62
C TYR A 165 5.01 -9.16 4.74
N ALA A 166 4.28 -8.96 3.65
CA ALA A 166 2.82 -8.83 3.67
C ALA A 166 2.11 -10.07 4.25
N LEU A 167 2.57 -11.27 3.88
CA LEU A 167 1.93 -12.53 4.30
C LEU A 167 2.40 -13.01 5.67
N VAL A 168 3.69 -12.90 5.97
CA VAL A 168 4.25 -13.42 7.22
C VAL A 168 4.11 -12.39 8.34
N TRP A 169 4.39 -11.12 8.08
CA TRP A 169 4.34 -10.10 9.12
C TRP A 169 2.90 -9.71 9.49
N GLU A 170 2.07 -9.36 8.52
CA GLU A 170 0.71 -8.88 8.82
C GLU A 170 -0.24 -10.03 9.20
N ALA A 171 -0.18 -11.18 8.51
CA ALA A 171 -1.11 -12.29 8.78
C ALA A 171 -0.70 -13.19 9.97
N LEU A 172 0.60 -13.46 10.16
CA LEU A 172 1.06 -14.34 11.25
C LEU A 172 1.49 -13.54 12.49
N PHE A 173 2.42 -12.59 12.34
CA PHE A 173 2.92 -11.87 13.51
C PHE A 173 1.92 -10.83 14.05
N GLY A 174 1.15 -10.19 13.16
CA GLY A 174 0.06 -9.27 13.51
C GLY A 174 -1.11 -9.92 14.25
N THR A 175 -1.23 -11.25 14.24
CA THR A 175 -2.28 -11.99 14.97
C THR A 175 -1.75 -12.67 16.24
N LEU A 176 -0.50 -13.19 16.22
CA LEU A 176 0.06 -14.02 17.29
C LEU A 176 0.83 -13.27 18.37
N VAL A 177 1.39 -12.09 18.08
CA VAL A 177 2.30 -11.39 19.01
C VAL A 177 1.82 -9.96 19.24
N SER A 178 1.26 -9.68 20.43
CA SER A 178 0.74 -8.36 20.81
C SER A 178 1.79 -7.24 20.69
N GLY A 179 3.05 -7.52 21.00
CA GLY A 179 4.16 -6.59 20.78
C GLY A 179 4.43 -6.27 19.31
N ALA A 180 4.30 -7.26 18.41
CA ALA A 180 4.53 -7.09 16.97
C ALA A 180 3.43 -6.25 16.30
N LYS A 181 2.21 -6.28 16.84
CA LYS A 181 1.10 -5.41 16.37
C LYS A 181 1.45 -3.93 16.44
N THR A 182 2.22 -3.52 17.44
CA THR A 182 2.65 -2.11 17.57
C THR A 182 3.62 -1.66 16.47
N LEU A 183 4.22 -2.59 15.73
CA LEU A 183 5.11 -2.33 14.59
C LEU A 183 4.45 -2.59 13.23
N SER A 184 3.11 -2.75 13.20
CA SER A 184 2.36 -2.96 11.96
C SER A 184 1.83 -1.63 11.39
N VAL A 185 2.08 -1.41 10.10
CA VAL A 185 1.53 -0.27 9.35
C VAL A 185 -0.01 -0.31 9.35
N GLN A 186 -0.60 -1.51 9.35
CA GLN A 186 -2.04 -1.70 9.50
C GLN A 186 -2.52 -1.07 10.80
N GLN A 187 -1.91 -1.39 11.94
CA GLN A 187 -2.32 -0.85 13.24
C GLN A 187 -2.15 0.67 13.34
N TRP A 188 -1.09 1.21 12.74
CA TRP A 188 -0.90 2.66 12.68
C TRP A 188 -1.99 3.35 11.85
N SER A 189 -2.41 2.73 10.74
CA SER A 189 -3.50 3.25 9.91
C SER A 189 -4.87 3.12 10.58
N LEU A 190 -5.11 2.03 11.31
CA LEU A 190 -6.32 1.83 12.12
C LEU A 190 -6.44 2.89 13.22
N ALA A 191 -5.32 3.32 13.81
CA ALA A 191 -5.34 4.38 14.82
C ALA A 191 -5.84 5.72 14.27
N VAL A 192 -5.59 6.00 12.99
CA VAL A 192 -6.14 7.18 12.30
C VAL A 192 -7.63 6.97 11.98
N ALA A 193 -7.99 5.77 11.53
CA ALA A 193 -9.38 5.43 11.20
C ALA A 193 -10.31 5.40 12.41
N HIS A 194 -9.84 4.96 13.57
CA HIS A 194 -10.60 4.93 14.82
C HIS A 194 -11.07 6.32 15.26
N LYS A 195 -10.34 7.38 14.92
CA LYS A 195 -10.80 8.76 15.15
C LYS A 195 -12.02 9.13 14.29
N VAL A 196 -12.18 8.47 13.15
CA VAL A 196 -13.22 8.73 12.16
C VAL A 196 -14.41 7.78 12.32
N SER A 197 -14.27 6.65 13.02
CA SER A 197 -15.37 5.74 13.29
C SER A 197 -16.34 6.31 14.34
N GLY A 198 -17.63 6.02 14.16
CA GLY A 198 -18.68 6.43 15.09
C GLY A 198 -18.94 5.44 16.22
N GLY A 199 -18.17 4.34 16.31
CA GLY A 199 -18.35 3.26 17.28
C GLY A 199 -17.10 2.40 17.46
N ASP A 200 -17.21 1.35 18.29
CA ASP A 200 -16.09 0.54 18.79
C ASP A 200 -15.65 -0.58 17.84
N LEU A 201 -16.20 -0.65 16.63
CA LEU A 201 -15.90 -1.72 15.67
C LEU A 201 -14.53 -1.58 14.99
N VAL A 202 -13.94 -0.38 15.01
CA VAL A 202 -12.64 -0.12 14.38
C VAL A 202 -11.61 0.15 15.47
N THR A 203 -11.03 -0.90 16.03
CA THR A 203 -10.05 -0.75 17.13
C THR A 203 -8.61 -0.70 16.61
N SER A 204 -7.74 -0.01 17.34
CA SER A 204 -6.29 0.00 17.10
C SER A 204 -5.52 -0.29 18.39
N ASP A 205 -4.48 -1.11 18.29
CA ASP A 205 -3.60 -1.45 19.43
C ASP A 205 -2.59 -0.33 19.77
N VAL A 206 -2.55 0.75 18.97
CA VAL A 206 -1.70 1.92 19.21
C VAL A 206 -2.53 3.20 19.30
N GLY A 207 -2.03 4.17 20.07
CA GLY A 207 -2.64 5.49 20.14
C GLY A 207 -2.49 6.28 18.84
N LEU A 208 -3.43 7.17 18.55
CA LEU A 208 -3.45 8.04 17.36
C LEU A 208 -2.13 8.79 17.13
N THR A 209 -1.57 9.40 18.19
CA THR A 209 -0.32 10.16 18.11
C THR A 209 0.83 9.26 17.67
N THR A 210 0.97 8.10 18.31
CA THR A 210 2.03 7.12 18.01
C THR A 210 1.88 6.61 16.58
N GLY A 211 0.69 6.18 16.17
CA GLY A 211 0.44 5.70 14.81
C GLY A 211 0.76 6.74 13.75
N THR A 212 0.30 7.99 13.94
CA THR A 212 0.55 9.08 12.98
C THR A 212 2.04 9.41 12.88
N VAL A 213 2.75 9.50 14.02
CA VAL A 213 4.19 9.77 14.03
C VAL A 213 4.95 8.65 13.31
N LEU A 214 4.65 7.38 13.61
CA LEU A 214 5.33 6.25 12.97
C LEU A 214 5.07 6.20 11.46
N LEU A 215 3.84 6.48 11.02
CA LEU A 215 3.50 6.60 9.59
C LEU A 215 4.30 7.70 8.88
N VAL A 216 4.43 8.87 9.50
CA VAL A 216 5.23 9.98 8.94
C VAL A 216 6.70 9.60 8.90
N VAL A 217 7.24 9.09 10.01
CA VAL A 217 8.64 8.71 10.12
C VAL A 217 8.99 7.63 9.09
N VAL A 218 8.20 6.55 8.99
CA VAL A 218 8.47 5.47 8.05
C VAL A 218 8.40 5.95 6.59
N THR A 219 7.41 6.78 6.27
CA THR A 219 7.22 7.28 4.89
C THR A 219 8.39 8.20 4.50
N VAL A 220 8.76 9.14 5.37
CA VAL A 220 9.84 10.09 5.11
C VAL A 220 11.19 9.37 5.07
N ALA A 221 11.46 8.49 6.03
CA ALA A 221 12.70 7.73 6.08
C ALA A 221 12.84 6.83 4.84
N ALA A 222 11.80 6.06 4.49
CA ALA A 222 11.86 5.17 3.33
C ALA A 222 12.09 5.95 2.02
N THR A 223 11.38 7.06 1.84
CA THR A 223 11.55 7.95 0.67
C THR A 223 12.96 8.53 0.60
N TRP A 224 13.48 9.01 1.73
CA TRP A 224 14.81 9.59 1.80
C TRP A 224 15.90 8.56 1.53
N PHE A 225 15.83 7.37 2.16
CA PHE A 225 16.75 6.27 1.93
C PHE A 225 16.72 5.78 0.49
N ALA A 226 15.54 5.68 -0.13
CA ALA A 226 15.42 5.32 -1.54
C ALA A 226 16.10 6.37 -2.44
N GLY A 227 15.91 7.65 -2.13
CA GLY A 227 16.60 8.77 -2.79
C GLY A 227 18.12 8.69 -2.67
N GLN A 228 18.65 8.39 -1.49
CA GLN A 228 20.09 8.23 -1.28
C GLN A 228 20.64 6.99 -1.99
N LYS A 229 19.96 5.85 -1.90
CA LYS A 229 20.40 4.62 -2.56
C LYS A 229 20.46 4.79 -4.07
N LEU A 230 19.46 5.44 -4.67
CA LEU A 230 19.47 5.74 -6.09
C LEU A 230 20.68 6.59 -6.50
N ARG A 231 21.25 7.44 -5.62
CA ARG A 231 22.50 8.18 -5.88
C ARG A 231 23.74 7.31 -5.89
N THR A 232 23.76 6.25 -5.09
CA THR A 232 24.89 5.31 -4.99
C THR A 232 24.90 4.23 -6.07
N LEU A 233 23.81 4.07 -6.82
CA LEU A 233 23.80 3.18 -7.98
C LEU A 233 24.72 3.75 -9.06
N THR A 234 25.90 3.15 -9.15
CA THR A 234 26.87 3.26 -10.25
C THR A 234 26.72 2.05 -11.16
N LEU A 235 27.07 2.22 -12.44
CA LEU A 235 27.04 1.18 -13.49
C LEU A 235 27.52 -0.16 -12.92
N ALA A 236 26.59 -1.11 -12.76
CA ALA A 236 27.00 -2.50 -12.70
C ALA A 236 27.44 -2.85 -14.11
N GLY A 237 28.76 -2.90 -14.30
CA GLY A 237 29.34 -3.61 -15.43
C GLY A 237 28.79 -5.04 -15.44
N GLU A 238 28.63 -5.53 -16.66
CA GLU A 238 28.17 -6.87 -17.00
C GLU A 238 28.84 -7.92 -16.09
N GLU A 239 28.02 -8.70 -15.39
CA GLU A 239 28.34 -10.09 -15.01
C GLU A 239 27.28 -11.00 -15.62
#